data_AF-A0A0D2VDP1-F1
#
_entry.id   AF-A0A0D2VDP1-F1
#
_cell.length_a   1.000
_cell.length_b   1.000
_cell.length_c   1.000
_cell.angle_alpha   90.00
_cell.angle_beta   90.00
_cell.angle_gamma   90.00
#
_symmetry.space_group_name_H-M   'P 1'
#
loop_
_entity.id
_entity.type
_entity.pdbx_description
1 polymer ?
#
loop_
_entity_poly.entity_id
_entity_poly.type
_entity_poly.pdbx_seq_one_letter_code
_entity_poly.pdbx_strand_id
1 'polypeptide(L)'
;MKKMSSDDQKPGLVITVTESIRLFLVSASNDRRLSEELRELALTLSSAANAPYKQIRSIWMESAFDSRPGLISFFSGSNFIFTSPKPREKSEELKERLRKLKELAERKEYQELVKDITPKKDLNEPFSTYKDQIGFEPNLKSLSSTSRFKKNQ
;
A
#
# COMPACT_ATOMS: atom_id res chain seq x y z
N MET A 1 -25.21 -7.23 -33.62
CA MET A 1 -23.82 -7.01 -33.14
C MET A 1 -23.81 -7.10 -31.62
N LYS A 2 -23.29 -8.19 -31.06
CA LYS A 2 -23.29 -8.46 -29.61
C LYS A 2 -22.06 -7.76 -29.02
N LYS A 3 -22.27 -6.80 -28.11
CA LYS A 3 -21.17 -6.12 -27.39
C LYS A 3 -20.39 -7.17 -26.58
N MET A 4 -19.15 -7.44 -26.94
CA MET A 4 -18.21 -8.18 -26.09
C MET A 4 -17.91 -7.31 -24.87
N SER A 5 -18.19 -7.83 -23.67
CA SER A 5 -17.96 -7.12 -22.41
C SER A 5 -16.46 -6.93 -22.17
N SER A 6 -16.03 -5.72 -21.80
CA SER A 6 -14.64 -5.37 -21.45
C SER A 6 -14.00 -6.15 -20.28
N ASP A 7 -14.66 -7.19 -19.78
CA ASP A 7 -14.15 -8.05 -18.70
C ASP A 7 -13.24 -9.18 -19.22
N ASP A 8 -13.16 -9.38 -20.54
CA ASP A 8 -12.27 -10.37 -21.18
C ASP A 8 -10.80 -9.93 -21.27
N GLN A 9 -10.47 -8.70 -20.89
CA GLN A 9 -9.11 -8.16 -21.01
C GLN A 9 -8.33 -8.07 -19.70
N LYS A 10 -8.94 -8.37 -18.54
CA LYS A 10 -8.19 -8.45 -17.28
C LYS A 10 -7.54 -9.84 -17.20
N PRO A 11 -6.23 -9.93 -16.92
CA PRO A 11 -5.61 -11.21 -16.65
C PRO A 11 -6.26 -11.77 -15.38
N GLY A 12 -7.16 -12.73 -15.57
CA GLY A 12 -7.78 -13.48 -14.48
C GLY A 12 -6.76 -14.42 -13.84
N LEU A 13 -7.22 -15.55 -13.35
CA LEU A 13 -6.31 -16.59 -12.84
C LEU A 13 -5.38 -17.08 -13.96
N VAL A 14 -4.06 -16.91 -13.77
CA VAL A 14 -3.03 -17.40 -14.69
C VAL A 14 -2.37 -18.63 -14.08
N ILE A 15 -2.14 -19.65 -14.89
CA ILE A 15 -1.49 -20.90 -14.50
C ILE A 15 -0.26 -21.17 -15.35
N THR A 16 0.71 -21.86 -14.77
CA THR A 16 1.87 -22.39 -15.50
C THR A 16 1.42 -23.54 -16.41
N VAL A 17 1.84 -23.52 -17.67
CA VAL A 17 1.52 -24.56 -18.64
C VAL A 17 2.46 -25.74 -18.45
N THR A 18 1.97 -26.77 -17.76
CA THR A 18 2.63 -28.08 -17.60
C THR A 18 2.52 -28.91 -18.88
N GLU A 19 3.30 -29.99 -18.98
CA GLU A 19 3.32 -30.86 -20.16
C GLU A 19 1.94 -31.48 -20.46
N SER A 20 1.19 -31.89 -19.44
CA SER A 20 -0.19 -32.37 -19.58
C SER A 20 -1.10 -31.35 -20.26
N ILE A 21 -0.95 -30.07 -19.89
CA ILE A 21 -1.70 -28.95 -20.47
C ILE A 21 -1.25 -28.71 -21.91
N ARG A 22 0.06 -28.75 -22.20
CA ARG A 22 0.58 -28.59 -23.56
C ARG A 22 0.04 -29.66 -24.50
N LEU A 23 0.15 -30.93 -24.13
CA LEU A 23 -0.32 -32.05 -24.94
C LEU A 23 -1.82 -31.95 -25.24
N PHE A 24 -2.62 -31.58 -24.24
CA PHE A 24 -4.05 -31.32 -24.43
C PHE A 24 -4.31 -30.17 -25.41
N LEU A 25 -3.60 -29.04 -25.27
CA LEU A 25 -3.78 -27.88 -26.16
C LEU A 25 -3.37 -28.19 -27.60
N VAL A 26 -2.30 -28.97 -27.81
CA VAL A 26 -1.90 -29.44 -29.15
C VAL A 26 -2.92 -30.43 -29.74
N SER A 27 -3.50 -31.30 -28.91
CA SER A 27 -4.59 -32.17 -29.35
C SER A 27 -5.82 -31.34 -29.72
N ALA A 28 -6.16 -30.34 -28.90
CA ALA A 28 -7.30 -29.46 -29.12
C ALA A 28 -7.14 -28.59 -30.38
N SER A 29 -5.93 -28.13 -30.71
CA SER A 29 -5.72 -27.34 -31.94
C SER A 29 -6.01 -28.15 -33.23
N ASN A 30 -5.90 -29.48 -33.16
CA ASN A 30 -6.19 -30.39 -34.26
C ASN A 30 -7.64 -30.91 -34.25
N ASP A 31 -8.41 -30.65 -33.20
CA ASP A 31 -9.78 -31.12 -33.07
C ASP A 31 -10.72 -30.24 -33.91
N ARG A 32 -11.34 -30.84 -34.93
CA ARG A 32 -12.27 -30.15 -35.86
C ARG A 32 -13.63 -29.84 -35.24
N ARG A 33 -13.92 -30.37 -34.05
CA ARG A 33 -15.18 -30.15 -33.34
C ARG A 33 -15.20 -28.82 -32.59
N LEU A 34 -14.03 -28.27 -32.29
CA LEU A 34 -13.86 -26.98 -31.65
C LEU A 34 -14.02 -25.84 -32.66
N SER A 35 -14.48 -24.69 -32.17
CA SER A 35 -14.50 -23.45 -32.97
C SER A 35 -13.10 -23.09 -33.46
N GLU A 36 -13.00 -22.49 -34.66
CA GLU A 36 -11.72 -22.05 -35.24
C GLU A 36 -10.97 -21.12 -34.29
N GLU A 37 -11.68 -20.19 -33.65
CA GLU A 37 -11.12 -19.25 -32.67
C GLU A 37 -10.46 -19.99 -31.48
N LEU A 38 -11.09 -21.07 -30.98
CA LEU A 38 -10.54 -21.85 -29.88
C LEU A 38 -9.35 -22.70 -30.32
N ARG A 39 -9.33 -23.18 -31.57
CA ARG A 39 -8.20 -23.94 -32.12
C ARG A 39 -6.96 -23.07 -32.26
N GLU A 40 -7.12 -21.84 -32.75
CA GLU A 40 -6.03 -20.86 -32.84
C GLU A 40 -5.53 -20.44 -31.45
N LEU A 41 -6.45 -20.22 -30.50
CA LEU A 41 -6.09 -19.96 -29.10
C LEU A 41 -5.33 -21.14 -28.48
N ALA A 42 -5.77 -22.38 -28.73
CA ALA A 42 -5.08 -23.57 -28.22
C ALA A 42 -3.65 -23.65 -28.77
N LEU A 43 -3.45 -23.39 -30.06
CA LEU A 43 -2.13 -23.35 -30.69
C LEU A 43 -1.24 -22.28 -30.04
N THR A 44 -1.78 -21.07 -29.85
CA THR A 44 -1.05 -19.95 -29.22
C THR A 44 -0.66 -20.28 -27.78
N LEU A 45 -1.59 -20.83 -27.00
CA LEU A 45 -1.37 -21.20 -25.60
C LEU A 45 -0.41 -22.37 -25.43
N SER A 46 -0.34 -23.29 -26.40
CA SER A 46 0.57 -24.44 -26.37
C SER A 46 2.05 -24.03 -26.40
N SER A 47 2.36 -22.89 -27.01
CA SER A 47 3.70 -22.30 -27.06
C SER A 47 4.05 -21.52 -25.78
N ALA A 48 3.05 -20.92 -25.13
CA ALA A 48 3.26 -20.07 -23.97
C ALA A 48 3.75 -20.85 -22.72
N ALA A 49 4.55 -20.20 -21.87
CA ALA A 49 4.91 -20.74 -20.55
C ALA A 49 3.77 -20.62 -19.53
N ASN A 50 2.95 -19.58 -19.68
CA ASN A 50 1.89 -19.20 -18.76
C ASN A 50 0.62 -18.92 -19.56
N ALA A 51 -0.52 -19.37 -19.06
CA ALA A 51 -1.79 -19.25 -19.77
C ALA A 51 -2.92 -18.85 -18.80
N PRO A 52 -3.87 -18.02 -19.24
CA PRO A 52 -5.05 -17.70 -18.44
C PRO A 52 -5.98 -18.93 -18.35
N TYR A 53 -6.33 -19.30 -17.11
CA TYR A 53 -7.20 -20.43 -16.81
C TYR A 53 -8.54 -20.35 -17.53
N LYS A 54 -9.10 -19.15 -17.71
CA LYS A 54 -10.39 -18.95 -18.40
C LYS A 54 -10.37 -19.50 -19.82
N GLN A 55 -9.29 -19.25 -20.57
CA GLN A 55 -9.18 -19.71 -21.96
C GLN A 55 -9.01 -21.24 -22.02
N ILE A 56 -8.15 -21.80 -21.16
CA ILE A 56 -7.98 -23.27 -21.06
C ILE A 56 -9.30 -23.94 -20.67
N ARG A 57 -10.03 -23.35 -19.73
CA ARG A 57 -11.35 -23.85 -19.31
C ARG A 57 -12.36 -23.80 -20.45
N SER A 58 -12.38 -22.74 -21.26
CA SER A 58 -13.28 -22.66 -22.42
C SER A 58 -13.01 -23.79 -23.41
N ILE A 59 -11.74 -24.03 -23.73
CA ILE A 59 -11.32 -25.13 -24.62
C ILE A 59 -11.69 -26.49 -24.00
N TRP A 60 -11.43 -26.68 -22.70
CA TRP A 60 -11.79 -27.91 -21.98
C TRP A 60 -13.29 -28.15 -21.96
N MET A 61 -14.11 -27.11 -21.76
CA MET A 61 -15.57 -27.22 -21.73
C MET A 61 -16.17 -27.55 -23.10
N GLU A 62 -15.56 -27.05 -24.19
CA GLU A 62 -16.02 -27.31 -25.55
C GLU A 62 -15.45 -28.61 -26.14
N SER A 63 -14.36 -29.14 -25.57
CA SER A 63 -13.80 -30.44 -25.96
C SER A 63 -14.76 -31.61 -25.72
N ALA A 64 -14.69 -32.63 -26.58
CA ALA A 64 -15.51 -33.83 -26.46
C ALA A 64 -15.27 -34.55 -25.12
N PHE A 65 -16.30 -35.20 -24.59
CA PHE A 65 -16.21 -35.91 -23.30
C PHE A 65 -15.12 -37.00 -23.31
N ASP A 66 -14.96 -37.70 -24.44
CA ASP A 66 -14.01 -38.81 -24.58
C ASP A 66 -12.54 -38.35 -24.65
N SER A 67 -12.29 -37.13 -25.13
CA SER A 67 -10.94 -36.55 -25.22
C SER A 67 -10.58 -35.69 -24.01
N ARG A 68 -11.49 -35.55 -23.05
CA ARG A 68 -11.36 -34.65 -21.91
C ARG A 68 -10.54 -35.31 -20.80
N PRO A 69 -9.35 -34.78 -20.48
CA PRO A 69 -8.59 -35.30 -19.35
C PRO A 69 -9.29 -34.97 -18.02
N GLY A 70 -9.15 -35.85 -17.03
CA GLY A 70 -9.66 -35.62 -15.69
C GLY A 70 -9.12 -34.31 -15.10
N LEU A 71 -9.99 -33.43 -14.61
CA LEU A 71 -9.63 -32.05 -14.27
C LEU A 71 -8.52 -31.95 -13.21
N ILE A 72 -8.58 -32.79 -12.18
CA ILE A 72 -7.61 -32.79 -11.07
C ILE A 72 -6.25 -33.30 -11.56
N SER A 73 -6.22 -34.39 -12.31
CA SER A 73 -4.99 -34.92 -12.91
C SER A 73 -4.39 -33.97 -13.94
N PHE A 74 -5.24 -33.26 -14.68
CA PHE A 74 -4.85 -32.32 -15.72
C PHE A 74 -4.07 -31.12 -15.16
N PHE A 75 -4.56 -30.55 -14.05
CA PHE A 75 -3.90 -29.43 -13.35
C PHE A 75 -2.90 -29.88 -12.28
N SER A 76 -2.67 -31.18 -12.13
CA SER A 76 -1.67 -31.68 -11.18
C SER A 76 -0.27 -31.15 -11.54
N GLY A 77 0.42 -30.57 -10.57
CA GLY A 77 1.73 -29.94 -10.77
C GLY A 77 1.71 -28.55 -11.43
N SER A 78 0.53 -28.01 -11.74
CA SER A 78 0.41 -26.61 -12.21
C SER A 78 0.45 -25.63 -11.03
N ASN A 79 1.13 -24.50 -11.22
CA ASN A 79 1.22 -23.43 -10.24
C ASN A 79 0.37 -22.24 -10.68
N PHE A 80 -0.30 -21.60 -9.71
CA PHE A 80 -1.00 -20.35 -9.93
C PHE A 80 -0.04 -19.18 -9.85
N ILE A 81 -0.03 -18.34 -10.89
CA ILE A 81 0.77 -17.13 -10.93
C ILE A 81 -0.07 -16.00 -10.39
N PHE A 82 0.14 -15.69 -9.12
CA PHE A 82 -0.43 -14.50 -8.50
C PHE A 82 0.52 -13.33 -8.71
N THR A 83 0.07 -12.32 -9.44
CA THR A 83 0.76 -11.02 -9.41
C THR A 83 0.43 -10.37 -8.08
N SER A 84 1.45 -10.00 -7.31
CA SER A 84 1.21 -9.22 -6.10
C SER A 84 0.42 -7.98 -6.50
N PRO A 85 -0.69 -7.66 -5.81
CA PRO A 85 -1.38 -6.40 -6.03
C PRO A 85 -0.38 -5.26 -5.95
N LYS A 86 -0.60 -4.20 -6.76
CA LYS A 86 0.24 -3.00 -6.68
C LYS A 86 0.31 -2.57 -5.21
N PRO A 87 1.52 -2.39 -4.65
CA PRO A 87 1.67 -1.92 -3.29
C PRO A 87 0.83 -0.65 -3.10
N ARG A 88 -0.04 -0.64 -2.08
CA ARG A 88 -0.85 0.54 -1.79
C ARG A 88 0.06 1.72 -1.52
N GLU A 89 -0.14 2.80 -2.27
CA GLU A 89 0.54 4.07 -2.01
C GLU A 89 0.14 4.55 -0.61
N LYS A 90 1.11 4.73 0.28
CA LYS A 90 0.86 5.29 1.61
C LYS A 90 0.42 6.75 1.45
N SER A 91 -0.59 7.17 2.22
CA SER A 91 -1.03 8.57 2.21
C SER A 91 0.12 9.51 2.63
N GLU A 92 0.13 10.73 2.09
CA GLU A 92 1.14 11.74 2.43
C GLU A 92 1.17 12.03 3.94
N GLU A 93 0.00 12.08 4.57
CA GLU A 93 -0.12 12.23 6.03
C GLU A 93 0.60 11.10 6.80
N LEU A 94 0.48 9.85 6.35
CA LEU A 94 1.16 8.73 6.99
C LEU A 94 2.68 8.79 6.78
N LYS A 95 3.14 9.24 5.62
CA LYS A 95 4.58 9.44 5.35
C LYS A 95 5.17 10.52 6.26
N GLU A 96 4.47 11.64 6.43
CA GLU A 96 4.92 12.71 7.34
C GLU A 96 4.99 12.24 8.79
N ARG A 97 3.97 11.50 9.26
CA ARG A 97 3.97 10.93 10.61
C ARG A 97 5.14 9.97 10.81
N LEU A 98 5.43 9.10 9.84
CA LEU A 98 6.57 8.19 9.89
C LEU A 98 7.90 8.94 9.91
N ARG A 99 8.04 10.03 9.14
CA ARG A 99 9.24 10.89 9.16
C ARG A 99 9.44 11.53 10.53
N LYS A 100 8.38 12.07 11.14
CA LYS A 100 8.42 12.67 12.49
C LYS A 100 8.82 11.64 13.55
N LEU A 101 8.25 10.44 13.49
CA LEU A 101 8.61 9.36 14.43
C LEU A 101 10.08 8.94 14.28
N LYS A 102 10.59 8.88 13.05
CA LYS A 102 11.99 8.58 12.79
C LYS A 102 12.91 9.67 13.36
N GLU A 103 12.59 10.93 13.14
CA GLU A 103 13.37 12.06 13.69
C GLU A 103 13.39 12.06 15.22
N LEU A 104 12.26 11.74 15.87
CA LEU A 104 12.20 11.60 17.32
C LEU A 104 13.07 10.45 17.84
N ALA A 105 13.10 9.33 17.12
CA ALA A 105 13.97 8.20 17.46
C ALA A 105 15.45 8.57 17.33
N GLU A 106 15.84 9.22 16.23
CA GLU A 106 17.23 9.68 16.00
C GLU A 106 17.66 10.69 17.08
N ARG A 107 16.79 11.63 17.47
CA ARG A 107 17.08 12.57 18.57
C ARG A 107 17.25 11.87 19.91
N LYS A 108 16.44 10.85 20.19
CA LYS A 108 16.54 10.08 21.44
C LYS A 108 17.85 9.28 21.49
N GLU A 109 18.23 8.65 20.38
CA GLU A 109 19.50 7.93 20.25
C GLU A 109 20.69 8.87 20.44
N TYR A 110 20.63 10.07 19.83
CA TYR A 110 21.65 11.09 20.05
C TYR A 110 21.73 11.55 21.52
N GLN A 111 20.58 11.74 22.18
CA GLN A 111 20.55 12.09 23.61
C GLN A 111 21.16 10.99 24.49
N GLU A 112 20.93 9.72 24.16
CA GLU A 112 21.55 8.59 24.85
C GLU A 112 23.07 8.58 24.63
N LEU A 113 23.54 8.89 23.41
CA LEU A 113 24.97 8.94 23.09
C LEU A 113 25.71 10.06 23.83
N VAL A 114 25.12 11.26 23.94
CA VAL A 114 25.77 12.43 24.57
C VAL A 114 25.46 12.51 26.07
N LYS A 115 24.71 11.56 26.63
CA LYS A 115 24.28 11.55 28.04
C LYS A 115 25.44 11.70 29.04
N ASP A 116 26.59 11.10 28.74
CA ASP A 116 27.75 11.07 29.65
C ASP A 116 28.63 12.33 29.54
N ILE A 117 28.44 13.11 28.47
CA ILE A 117 29.20 14.34 28.18
C ILE A 117 28.36 15.58 28.52
N THR A 118 27.03 15.49 28.38
CA THR A 118 26.13 16.60 28.62
C THR A 118 25.97 16.85 30.12
N PRO A 119 26.16 18.09 30.62
CA PRO A 119 25.85 18.42 32.01
C PRO A 119 24.40 18.08 32.32
N LYS A 120 24.14 17.38 33.43
CA LYS A 120 22.78 17.08 33.89
C LYS A 120 22.06 18.41 34.12
N LYS A 121 21.04 18.70 33.30
CA LYS A 121 20.12 19.81 33.59
C LYS A 121 19.30 19.40 34.79
N ASP A 122 19.60 19.96 35.96
CA ASP A 122 18.72 19.87 37.11
C ASP A 122 17.39 20.55 36.75
N LEU A 123 16.35 19.76 36.53
CA LEU A 123 14.99 20.23 36.25
C LEU A 123 14.30 20.84 37.49
N ASN A 124 15.08 21.27 38.47
CA ASN A 124 14.64 21.75 39.77
C ASN A 124 15.37 23.06 40.10
N GLU A 125 15.22 24.07 39.24
CA GLU A 125 15.50 25.46 39.61
C GLU A 125 14.19 26.09 40.11
N PRO A 126 13.98 26.24 41.45
CA PRO A 126 12.76 26.84 42.00
C PRO A 126 12.75 28.38 41.93
N PHE A 127 13.74 28.99 41.29
CA PHE A 127 13.87 30.44 41.22
C PHE A 127 13.54 30.95 39.83
N SER A 128 12.37 31.55 39.68
CA SER A 128 12.08 32.46 38.57
C SER A 128 13.26 33.42 38.43
N THR A 129 13.80 33.54 37.22
CA THR A 129 14.93 34.42 36.95
C THR A 129 14.49 35.86 37.18
N TYR A 130 15.36 36.74 37.71
CA TYR A 130 15.07 38.16 37.98
C TYR A 130 14.36 38.89 36.82
N LYS A 131 14.59 38.47 35.57
CA LYS A 131 13.84 38.93 34.38
C LYS A 131 12.33 38.75 34.47
N ASP A 132 11.85 37.69 35.12
CA ASP A 132 10.43 37.39 35.32
C ASP A 132 9.82 38.20 36.48
N GLN A 133 10.64 38.72 37.41
CA GLN A 133 10.18 39.53 38.54
C GLN A 133 9.92 41.00 38.19
N ILE A 134 10.51 41.52 37.13
CA ILE A 134 10.44 42.96 36.76
C ILE A 134 9.26 43.26 35.80
N GLY A 135 8.40 42.26 35.54
CA GLY A 135 7.34 42.30 34.50
C GLY A 135 5.96 42.78 34.94
N PHE A 136 5.82 43.66 35.93
CA PHE A 136 4.51 44.24 36.31
C PHE A 136 4.58 45.75 36.58
N GLU A 137 4.51 46.57 35.53
CA GLU A 137 3.74 47.83 35.53
C GLU A 137 3.22 48.05 34.09
N PRO A 138 1.89 48.10 33.86
CA PRO A 138 1.14 49.33 34.11
C PRO A 138 -0.35 49.14 34.46
N ASN A 139 -0.85 49.75 35.54
CA ASN A 139 -2.20 50.34 35.60
C ASN A 139 -2.52 50.94 36.98
N LEU A 140 -2.35 52.25 37.13
CA LEU A 140 -3.17 53.05 38.04
C LEU A 140 -3.49 54.41 37.39
N LYS A 141 -4.49 54.40 36.50
CA LYS A 141 -5.34 55.58 36.26
C LYS A 141 -6.63 55.37 37.03
N SER A 142 -6.92 56.28 37.96
CA SER A 142 -8.24 56.82 38.32
C SER A 142 -8.44 56.95 39.84
N LEU A 143 -9.23 57.97 40.19
CA LEU A 143 -9.72 58.39 41.51
C LEU A 143 -8.74 59.31 42.26
N SER A 144 -9.11 60.47 42.77
CA SER A 144 -10.29 61.32 42.68
C SER A 144 -9.96 62.56 43.53
N SER A 145 -10.21 63.74 42.99
CA SER A 145 -10.76 64.93 43.65
C SER A 145 -10.44 65.23 45.13
N THR A 146 -10.00 66.47 45.36
CA THR A 146 -10.59 67.45 46.32
C THR A 146 -9.71 67.95 47.47
N SER A 147 -9.66 69.29 47.53
CA SER A 147 -9.51 70.17 48.70
C SER A 147 -8.12 70.53 49.28
N ARG A 148 -7.78 71.82 49.05
CA ARG A 148 -7.84 72.89 50.07
C ARG A 148 -6.79 72.82 51.21
N PHE A 149 -5.79 73.71 51.20
CA PHE A 149 -5.59 74.78 52.22
C PHE A 149 -4.17 75.43 52.14
N LYS A 150 -4.18 76.77 51.99
CA LYS A 150 -3.39 77.85 52.65
C LYS A 150 -1.86 77.84 52.84
N LYS A 151 -1.38 79.09 52.65
CA LYS A 151 -0.39 79.88 53.42
C LYS A 151 1.09 79.71 53.05
N ASN A 152 1.69 80.78 52.53
CA ASN A 152 2.65 81.69 53.21
C ASN A 152 4.07 81.08 53.18
N GLN A 153 5.13 81.71 52.68
CA GLN A 153 5.56 83.11 52.64
C GLN A 153 6.34 83.37 51.35
#